data_AF-A0A2V9P3V9-F1
#
_entry.id   AF-A0A2V9P3V9-F1
#
_cell.length_a   1.000
_cell.length_b   1.000
_cell.length_c   1.000
_cell.angle_alpha   90.00
_cell.angle_beta   90.00
_cell.angle_gamma   90.00
#
_symmetry.space_group_name_H-M   'P 1'
#
loop_
_entity.id
_entity.type
_entity.pdbx_description
1 polymer ?
#
loop_
_entity_poly.entity_id
_entity_poly.type
_entity_poly.pdbx_seq_one_letter_code
_entity_poly.pdbx_strand_id
1 'polypeptide(L)'
;MHSSEVRAAVPHIDWQKLYEAAMLEMNPDKLATRIGAAEQAIAQRESLVDITDLERRKLADARSMLKSLSRIASSQGKQAAYDASLHPRQPERLG
;
A
#
# COMPACT_ATOMS: atom_id res chain seq x y z
N MET A 1 -7.33 -39.22 23.42
CA MET A 1 -6.20 -38.28 23.33
C MET A 1 -6.58 -37.25 22.29
N HIS A 2 -7.02 -36.06 22.71
CA HIS A 2 -7.37 -34.97 21.80
C HIS A 2 -6.14 -34.07 21.72
N SER A 3 -5.33 -34.24 20.69
CA SER A 3 -4.26 -33.32 20.36
C SER A 3 -4.90 -32.05 19.82
N SER A 4 -5.17 -31.10 20.71
CA SER A 4 -5.52 -29.74 20.38
C SER A 4 -4.29 -29.04 19.81
N GLU A 5 -4.12 -29.15 18.49
CA GLU A 5 -3.27 -28.23 17.75
C GLU A 5 -3.91 -26.84 17.86
N VAL A 6 -3.46 -26.05 18.82
CA VAL A 6 -3.67 -24.60 18.82
C VAL A 6 -2.81 -24.07 17.69
N ARG A 7 -3.28 -24.25 16.46
CA ARG A 7 -2.76 -23.52 15.30
C ARG A 7 -3.18 -22.08 15.58
N ALA A 8 -2.27 -21.28 16.13
CA ALA A 8 -2.47 -19.86 16.32
C ALA A 8 -3.13 -19.34 15.05
N ALA A 9 -4.40 -18.92 15.15
CA ALA A 9 -5.14 -18.38 14.04
C ALA A 9 -4.44 -17.05 13.73
N VAL A 10 -3.38 -17.11 12.92
CA VAL A 10 -2.76 -15.94 12.34
C VAL A 10 -3.92 -15.20 11.70
N PRO A 11 -4.25 -13.97 12.16
CA PRO A 11 -5.38 -13.26 11.63
C PRO A 11 -5.22 -13.25 10.11
N HIS A 12 -6.23 -13.75 9.40
CA HIS A 12 -6.17 -13.79 7.95
C HIS A 12 -6.17 -12.34 7.47
N ILE A 13 -4.97 -11.82 7.22
CA ILE A 13 -4.79 -10.47 6.70
C ILE A 13 -5.32 -10.51 5.28
N ASP A 14 -6.44 -9.84 5.08
CA ASP A 14 -7.13 -9.74 3.80
C ASP A 14 -6.32 -8.80 2.89
N TRP A 15 -5.31 -9.38 2.22
CA TRP A 15 -4.40 -8.66 1.33
C TRP A 15 -5.17 -7.94 0.23
N GLN A 16 -6.33 -8.47 -0.19
CA GLN A 16 -7.16 -7.88 -1.23
C GLN A 16 -7.80 -6.58 -0.74
N LYS A 17 -8.35 -6.55 0.48
CA LYS A 17 -8.89 -5.30 1.05
C LYS A 17 -7.84 -4.21 1.24
N LEU A 18 -6.62 -4.60 1.65
CA LEU A 18 -5.53 -3.63 1.81
C LEU A 18 -5.04 -3.11 0.46
N TYR A 19 -4.97 -3.99 -0.55
CA TYR A 19 -4.69 -3.59 -1.92
C TYR A 19 -5.76 -2.63 -2.48
N GLU A 20 -7.04 -2.95 -2.32
CA GLU A 20 -8.16 -2.08 -2.74
C GLU A 20 -8.12 -0.73 -2.01
N ALA A 21 -7.84 -0.73 -0.70
CA ALA A 21 -7.70 0.50 0.08
C ALA A 21 -6.53 1.37 -0.42
N ALA A 22 -5.42 0.77 -0.86
CA ALA A 22 -4.32 1.51 -1.46
C ALA A 22 -4.70 2.10 -2.83
N MET A 23 -5.43 1.35 -3.65
CA MET A 23 -5.89 1.82 -4.98
C MET A 23 -6.90 2.96 -4.91
N LEU A 24 -7.70 3.01 -3.85
CA LEU A 24 -8.74 4.03 -3.64
C LEU A 24 -8.27 5.22 -2.79
N GLU A 25 -7.06 5.19 -2.25
CA GLU A 25 -6.54 6.27 -1.41
C GLU A 25 -6.08 7.46 -2.26
N MET A 26 -6.80 8.58 -2.13
CA MET A 26 -6.51 9.82 -2.85
C MET A 26 -5.57 10.74 -2.06
N ASN A 27 -5.43 10.54 -0.76
CA ASN A 27 -4.55 11.35 0.06
C ASN A 27 -3.10 10.83 -0.05
N PRO A 28 -2.15 11.62 -0.59
CA PRO A 28 -0.78 11.16 -0.82
C PRO A 28 -0.04 10.79 0.48
N ASP A 29 -0.33 11.46 1.60
CA ASP A 29 0.29 11.17 2.90
C ASP A 29 -0.16 9.82 3.45
N LYS A 30 -1.44 9.47 3.24
CA LYS A 30 -2.00 8.18 3.65
C LYS A 30 -1.66 7.08 2.66
N LEU A 31 -1.52 7.42 1.37
CA LEU A 31 -1.26 6.47 0.29
C LEU A 31 0.03 5.68 0.53
N ALA A 32 1.11 6.34 0.97
CA ALA A 32 2.36 5.65 1.31
C ALA A 32 2.16 4.57 2.40
N THR A 33 1.37 4.89 3.43
CA THR A 33 1.05 3.95 4.52
C THR A 33 0.19 2.79 4.01
N ARG A 34 -0.81 3.07 3.16
CA ARG A 34 -1.69 2.06 2.57
C ARG A 34 -0.94 1.10 1.64
N ILE A 35 -0.03 1.62 0.82
CA ILE A 35 0.84 0.81 -0.04
C ILE A 35 1.69 -0.13 0.81
N GLY A 36 2.36 0.39 1.85
CA GLY A 36 3.20 -0.44 2.72
C GLY A 36 2.41 -1.56 3.42
N ALA A 37 1.21 -1.25 3.91
CA ALA A 37 0.33 -2.26 4.53
C ALA A 37 -0.10 -3.35 3.51
N ALA A 38 -0.44 -2.96 2.29
CA ALA A 38 -0.81 -3.90 1.23
C ALA A 38 0.38 -4.78 0.80
N GLU A 39 1.58 -4.22 0.65
CA GLU A 39 2.79 -4.97 0.31
C GLU A 39 3.14 -6.00 1.39
N GLN A 40 3.05 -5.62 2.67
CA GLN A 40 3.27 -6.54 3.78
C GLN A 40 2.24 -7.67 3.82
N ALA A 41 0.98 -7.38 3.54
CA ALA A 41 -0.08 -8.38 3.50
C ALA A 41 0.11 -9.36 2.32
N ILE A 42 0.50 -8.85 1.15
CA ILE A 42 0.83 -9.66 -0.02
C ILE A 42 2.03 -10.56 0.28
N ALA A 43 3.11 -10.03 0.87
CA ALA A 43 4.29 -10.83 1.22
C ALA A 43 3.96 -11.93 2.25
N GLN A 44 3.09 -11.63 3.23
CA GLN A 44 2.61 -12.63 4.18
C GLN A 44 1.79 -13.72 3.45
N ARG A 45 0.88 -13.36 2.55
CA ARG A 45 0.11 -14.35 1.77
C ARG A 45 1.01 -15.19 0.87
N GLU A 46 2.00 -14.59 0.21
CA GLU A 46 2.99 -15.28 -0.63
C GLU A 46 3.82 -16.32 0.14
N SER A 47 4.03 -16.11 1.44
CA SER A 47 4.78 -17.04 2.31
C SER A 47 3.99 -18.28 2.71
N LEU A 48 2.68 -18.31 2.48
CA LEU A 48 1.83 -19.44 2.80
C LEU A 48 1.93 -20.53 1.72
N VAL A 49 1.97 -21.79 2.17
CA VAL A 49 2.17 -22.96 1.29
C VAL A 49 0.90 -23.34 0.52
N ASP A 50 -0.28 -22.89 0.98
CA ASP A 50 -1.60 -23.23 0.43
C ASP A 50 -2.09 -22.31 -0.70
N ILE A 51 -1.23 -21.47 -1.27
CA ILE A 51 -1.63 -20.56 -2.37
C ILE A 51 -1.74 -21.29 -3.71
N THR A 52 -2.85 -21.06 -4.41
CA THR A 52 -3.05 -21.58 -5.77
C THR A 52 -2.20 -20.80 -6.79
N ASP A 53 -1.90 -21.38 -7.95
CA ASP A 53 -1.18 -20.66 -9.02
C ASP A 53 -1.95 -19.44 -9.54
N LEU A 54 -3.29 -19.50 -9.53
CA LEU A 54 -4.12 -18.35 -9.87
C LEU A 54 -3.94 -17.23 -8.85
N GLU A 55 -3.96 -17.55 -7.56
CA GLU A 55 -3.73 -16.57 -6.50
C GLU A 55 -2.31 -16.01 -6.54
N ARG A 56 -1.29 -16.85 -6.78
CA ARG A 56 0.10 -16.41 -6.95
C ARG A 56 0.24 -15.37 -8.06
N ARG A 57 -0.45 -15.56 -9.20
CA ARG A 57 -0.49 -14.57 -10.29
C ARG A 57 -1.14 -13.26 -9.86
N LYS A 58 -2.30 -13.33 -9.18
CA LYS A 58 -2.97 -12.13 -8.63
C LYS A 58 -2.08 -11.34 -7.66
N LEU A 59 -1.35 -12.03 -6.79
CA LEU A 59 -0.41 -11.41 -5.85
C LEU A 59 0.75 -10.72 -6.58
N ALA A 60 1.31 -11.37 -7.61
CA ALA A 60 2.36 -10.79 -8.44
C ALA A 60 1.89 -9.54 -9.19
N ASP A 61 0.69 -9.59 -9.78
CA ASP A 61 0.07 -8.47 -10.48
C ASP A 61 -0.19 -7.29 -9.52
N ALA A 62 -0.78 -7.58 -8.36
CA ALA A 62 -1.05 -6.58 -7.31
C ALA A 62 0.25 -5.90 -6.85
N ARG A 63 1.32 -6.65 -6.62
CA ARG A 63 2.64 -6.10 -6.25
C ARG A 63 3.22 -5.20 -7.34
N SER A 64 3.07 -5.60 -8.62
CA SER A 64 3.52 -4.78 -9.76
C SER A 64 2.75 -3.45 -9.83
N MET A 65 1.44 -3.50 -9.59
CA MET A 65 0.59 -2.32 -9.56
C MET A 65 0.96 -1.38 -8.40
N LEU A 66 1.16 -1.92 -7.18
CA LEU A 66 1.58 -1.13 -6.02
C LEU A 66 2.91 -0.42 -6.24
N LYS A 67 3.89 -1.07 -6.88
CA LYS A 67 5.16 -0.43 -7.26
C LYS A 67 4.96 0.73 -8.24
N SER A 68 4.05 0.56 -9.21
CA SER A 68 3.72 1.61 -10.17
C SER A 68 3.03 2.80 -9.46
N LEU A 69 2.09 2.51 -8.56
CA LEU A 69 1.40 3.51 -7.76
C LEU A 69 2.35 4.29 -6.85
N SER A 70 3.28 3.60 -6.19
CA SER A 70 4.33 4.22 -5.35
C SER A 70 5.22 5.17 -6.16
N ARG A 71 5.59 4.80 -7.39
CA ARG A 71 6.35 5.66 -8.29
C ARG A 71 5.58 6.92 -8.69
N ILE A 72 4.30 6.77 -9.02
CA ILE A 72 3.43 7.90 -9.37
C ILE A 72 3.29 8.85 -8.18
N ALA A 73 2.97 8.33 -6.99
CA ALA A 73 2.87 9.12 -5.77
C ALA A 73 4.17 9.88 -5.47
N SER A 74 5.32 9.20 -5.62
CA SER A 74 6.64 9.82 -5.45
C SER A 74 6.90 10.95 -6.45
N SER A 75 6.47 10.81 -7.70
CA SER A 75 6.61 11.86 -8.71
C SER A 75 5.71 13.07 -8.44
N GLN A 76 4.48 12.85 -7.97
CA GLN A 76 3.55 13.91 -7.60
C GLN A 76 4.04 14.69 -6.37
N GLY A 77 4.56 14.00 -5.35
CA GLY A 77 5.14 14.64 -4.17
C GLY A 77 6.35 15.52 -4.51
N LYS A 78 7.20 15.09 -5.46
CA LYS A 78 8.31 15.91 -5.96
C LYS A 78 7.83 17.18 -6.68
N GLN A 79 6.77 17.06 -7.49
CA GLN A 79 6.17 18.21 -8.16
C GLN A 79 5.57 19.19 -7.15
N ALA A 80 4.80 18.70 -6.17
CA ALA A 80 4.21 19.54 -5.12
C ALA A 80 5.28 20.26 -4.28
N ALA A 81 6.37 19.59 -3.92
CA ALA A 81 7.48 20.19 -3.19
C ALA A 81 8.21 21.28 -4.02
N TYR A 82 8.37 21.04 -5.33
CA TYR A 82 8.94 22.01 -6.26
C TYR A 82 8.03 23.24 -6.42
N ASP A 83 6.73 23.04 -6.63
CA ASP A 83 5.74 24.14 -6.74
C ASP A 83 5.67 24.96 -5.44
N ALA A 84 5.70 24.30 -4.28
CA ALA A 84 5.75 24.98 -2.98
C ALA A 84 7.04 25.79 -2.76
N SER A 85 8.15 25.36 -3.38
CA SER A 85 9.43 26.08 -3.32
C SER A 85 9.46 27.27 -4.29
N LEU A 86 8.72 27.20 -5.40
CA LEU A 86 8.61 28.28 -6.39
C LEU A 86 7.56 29.34 -6.05
N HIS A 87 6.55 29.00 -5.24
CA HIS A 87 5.60 29.94 -4.66
C HIS A 87 5.85 30.08 -3.15
N PRO A 88 6.90 30.83 -2.72
CA PRO A 88 6.88 31.36 -1.37
C PRO A 88 5.63 32.22 -1.28
N ARG A 89 4.67 31.80 -0.45
CA ARG A 89 3.48 32.56 -0.09
C ARG A 89 3.95 34.00 0.21
N GLN A 90 3.76 34.92 -0.73
CA GLN A 90 3.97 36.31 -0.41
C GLN A 90 2.89 36.63 0.63
N PRO A 91 3.24 37.08 1.85
CA PRO A 91 2.24 37.66 2.70
C PRO A 91 1.76 38.91 1.98
N GLU A 92 0.61 38.80 1.32
CA GLU A 92 -0.12 39.97 0.86
C GLU A 92 -0.52 40.77 2.10
N ARG A 93 0.21 41.88 2.27
CA ARG A 93 -0.12 43.16 2.90
C ARG A 93 -1.35 43.20 3.79
N LEU A 94 -1.19 43.77 4.99
CA LEU A 94 -2.22 44.60 5.64
C LEU A 94 -1.55 45.62 6.58
N GLY A 95 -1.71 46.92 6.28
CA GLY A 95 -1.32 48.05 7.14
C GLY A 95 -0.28 48.97 6.54
#